data_AF-A0A402BMV2-F1
#
_entry.id   AF-A0A402BMV2-F1
#
_cell.length_a   1.000
_cell.length_b   1.000
_cell.length_c   1.000
_cell.angle_alpha   90.00
_cell.angle_beta   90.00
_cell.angle_gamma   90.00
#
_symmetry.space_group_name_H-M   'P 1'
#
loop_
_entity.id
_entity.type
_entity.pdbx_description
1 polymer ?
#
loop_
_entity_poly.entity_id
_entity_poly.type
_entity_poly.pdbx_seq_one_letter_code
_entity_poly.pdbx_strand_id
1 'polypeptide(L)'
;MATLKMGGPFKFTRGECNARIEKISPGNYALGKIHPTKKNFIVQYVGRADIDLNDRIKEHLTEGYSHFKYSYAGTPKEAFVKECANYHDFGEDKKLHNKAHPSKPIEDNCNCPVCNC
;
A
#
# COMPACT_ATOMS: atom_id res chain seq x y z
N MET A 1 -17.70 5.50 -0.89
CA MET A 1 -16.86 4.49 -0.19
C MET A 1 -15.42 4.68 -0.63
N ALA A 2 -14.46 4.61 0.29
CA ALA A 2 -13.04 4.66 -0.04
C ALA A 2 -12.66 3.57 -1.05
N THR A 3 -11.78 3.89 -2.00
CA THR A 3 -11.29 2.94 -2.99
C THR A 3 -9.80 3.12 -3.21
N LEU A 4 -9.05 2.02 -3.19
CA LEU A 4 -7.59 2.03 -3.33
C LEU A 4 -7.13 2.45 -4.73
N LYS A 5 -7.98 2.28 -5.77
CA LYS A 5 -7.58 2.40 -7.18
C LYS A 5 -6.29 1.62 -7.48
N MET A 6 -6.30 0.33 -7.13
CA MET A 6 -5.18 -0.61 -7.26
C MET A 6 -5.67 -1.92 -7.88
N GLY A 7 -4.81 -2.58 -8.65
CA GLY A 7 -5.06 -3.91 -9.21
C GLY A 7 -5.05 -4.99 -8.13
N GLY A 8 -5.83 -6.05 -8.34
CA GLY A 8 -5.99 -7.19 -7.43
C GLY A 8 -7.39 -7.27 -6.79
N PRO A 9 -7.56 -8.04 -5.71
CA PRO A 9 -6.53 -8.63 -4.86
C PRO A 9 -5.86 -9.87 -5.48
N PHE A 10 -4.55 -10.00 -5.29
CA PHE A 10 -3.75 -11.18 -5.64
C PHE A 10 -3.31 -11.92 -4.39
N LYS A 11 -2.97 -13.21 -4.48
CA LYS A 11 -2.42 -13.93 -3.32
C LYS A 11 -1.08 -13.32 -2.92
N PHE A 12 -0.86 -13.12 -1.63
CA PHE A 12 0.37 -12.50 -1.14
C PHE A 12 1.45 -13.55 -0.91
N THR A 13 2.11 -13.92 -2.01
CA THR A 13 3.28 -14.80 -2.03
C THR A 13 4.40 -14.13 -2.79
N ARG A 14 5.65 -14.55 -2.54
CA ARG A 14 6.82 -14.06 -3.31
C ARG A 14 6.63 -14.25 -4.82
N GLY A 15 6.10 -15.41 -5.23
CA GLY A 15 5.85 -15.73 -6.64
C GLY A 15 4.84 -14.78 -7.30
N GLU A 16 3.70 -14.53 -6.65
CA GLU A 16 2.70 -13.58 -7.18
C GLU A 16 3.21 -12.13 -7.17
N CYS A 17 4.00 -11.72 -6.18
CA CYS A 17 4.63 -10.40 -6.20
C CYS A 17 5.51 -10.23 -7.44
N ASN A 18 6.42 -11.18 -7.67
CA ASN A 18 7.31 -11.20 -8.85
C ASN A 18 6.55 -11.25 -10.18
N ALA A 19 5.46 -12.03 -10.25
CA ALA A 19 4.68 -12.19 -11.47
C ALA A 19 3.78 -10.99 -11.82
N ARG A 20 3.46 -10.12 -10.84
CA ARG A 20 2.56 -8.98 -11.04
C ARG A 20 3.32 -7.65 -11.05
N ILE A 21 4.36 -7.53 -10.23
CA ILE A 21 5.13 -6.29 -10.04
C ILE A 21 6.47 -6.44 -10.75
N GLU A 22 6.44 -6.42 -12.08
CA GLU A 22 7.61 -6.71 -12.93
C GLU A 22 8.57 -5.53 -13.09
N LYS A 23 8.12 -4.30 -12.81
CA LYS A 23 8.90 -3.08 -13.02
C LYS A 23 9.50 -2.60 -11.71
N ILE A 24 10.79 -2.25 -11.73
CA ILE A 24 11.41 -1.40 -10.70
C ILE A 24 10.80 -0.01 -10.89
N SER A 25 9.89 0.35 -10.00
CA SER A 25 9.13 1.60 -10.07
C SER A 25 8.56 1.95 -8.70
N PRO A 26 8.42 3.26 -8.39
CA PRO A 26 7.66 3.71 -7.24
C PRO A 26 6.22 3.20 -7.32
N GLY A 27 5.57 3.12 -6.17
CA GLY A 27 4.14 2.81 -6.16
C GLY A 27 3.59 2.53 -4.79
N ASN A 28 2.36 2.05 -4.77
CA ASN A 28 1.59 1.80 -3.57
C ASN A 28 1.11 0.36 -3.52
N TYR A 29 0.95 -0.13 -2.30
CA TYR A 29 0.38 -1.43 -2.03
C TYR A 29 -0.60 -1.38 -0.87
N ALA A 30 -1.51 -2.33 -0.85
CA ALA A 30 -2.37 -2.61 0.28
C ALA A 30 -2.31 -4.11 0.59
N LEU A 31 -2.12 -4.46 1.86
CA LEU A 31 -2.09 -5.85 2.34
C LEU A 31 -3.31 -6.13 3.19
N GLY A 32 -3.74 -7.39 3.19
CA GLY A 32 -4.90 -7.79 3.97
C GLY A 32 -5.35 -9.22 3.72
N LYS A 33 -6.65 -9.42 3.88
CA LYS A 33 -7.28 -10.74 3.72
C LYS A 33 -8.61 -10.66 2.99
N ILE A 34 -8.99 -11.77 2.39
CA ILE A 34 -10.34 -11.92 1.84
C ILE A 34 -11.27 -12.29 3.00
N HIS A 35 -12.36 -11.56 3.15
CA HIS A 35 -13.40 -11.91 4.10
C HIS A 35 -13.97 -13.29 3.74
N PRO A 36 -14.04 -14.25 4.69
CA PRO A 36 -14.37 -15.64 4.39
C PRO A 36 -15.74 -15.81 3.71
N THR A 37 -16.75 -15.03 4.13
CA THR A 37 -18.10 -15.10 3.57
C THR A 37 -18.38 -14.07 2.48
N LYS A 38 -18.06 -12.79 2.73
CA LYS A 38 -18.37 -11.67 1.81
C LYS A 38 -17.46 -11.60 0.58
N LYS A 39 -16.34 -12.34 0.55
CA LYS A 39 -15.33 -12.34 -0.52
C LYS A 39 -14.75 -10.96 -0.86
N ASN A 40 -14.94 -9.95 -0.01
CA ASN A 40 -14.33 -8.64 -0.18
C ASN A 40 -12.93 -8.62 0.42
N PHE A 41 -12.04 -7.82 -0.17
CA PHE A 41 -10.72 -7.57 0.36
C PHE A 41 -10.80 -6.60 1.55
N ILE A 42 -10.38 -7.07 2.71
CA ILE A 42 -10.27 -6.27 3.94
C ILE A 42 -8.84 -5.72 3.98
N VAL A 43 -8.72 -4.41 3.80
CA VAL A 43 -7.45 -3.70 3.93
C VAL A 43 -7.03 -3.71 5.39
N GLN A 44 -5.80 -4.12 5.65
CA GLN A 44 -5.21 -4.15 6.98
C GLN A 44 -3.91 -3.36 7.05
N TYR A 45 -3.24 -3.14 5.92
CA TYR A 45 -2.05 -2.32 5.84
C TYR A 45 -2.02 -1.62 4.49
N VAL A 46 -1.51 -0.39 4.46
CA VAL A 46 -1.23 0.36 3.23
C VAL A 46 0.21 0.83 3.27
N GLY A 47 0.87 0.81 2.12
CA GLY A 47 2.28 1.16 2.05
C GLY A 47 2.63 1.78 0.70
N ARG A 48 3.86 2.27 0.62
CA ARG A 48 4.49 2.70 -0.62
C ARG A 48 5.92 2.19 -0.75
N ALA A 49 6.44 2.31 -1.96
CA ALA A 49 7.86 2.27 -2.24
C ALA A 49 8.24 3.48 -3.09
N ASP A 50 9.41 4.05 -2.81
CA ASP A 50 9.93 5.20 -3.55
C ASP A 50 10.76 4.76 -4.78
N ILE A 51 11.23 3.50 -4.84
CA ILE A 51 12.07 3.01 -5.94
C ILE A 51 11.60 1.64 -6.43
N ASP A 52 11.59 0.64 -5.56
CA ASP A 52 11.23 -0.74 -5.92
C ASP A 52 10.02 -1.22 -5.11
N LEU A 53 8.85 -1.14 -5.74
CA LEU A 53 7.60 -1.64 -5.16
C LEU A 53 7.61 -3.14 -4.90
N ASN A 54 8.29 -3.92 -5.75
CA ASN A 54 8.33 -5.36 -5.61
C ASN A 54 9.14 -5.75 -4.37
N ASP A 55 10.34 -5.21 -4.23
CA ASP A 55 11.18 -5.48 -3.07
C ASP A 55 10.52 -5.03 -1.77
N ARG A 56 9.98 -3.81 -1.74
CA ARG A 56 9.36 -3.26 -0.54
C ARG A 56 8.13 -4.05 -0.08
N ILE A 57 7.23 -4.43 -0.98
CA ILE A 57 6.03 -5.18 -0.58
C ILE A 57 6.40 -6.55 0.00
N LYS A 58 7.47 -7.19 -0.51
CA LYS A 58 7.91 -8.53 -0.06
C LYS A 58 8.49 -8.53 1.35
N GLU A 59 8.91 -7.39 1.89
CA GLU A 59 9.38 -7.27 3.28
C GLU A 59 8.29 -7.71 4.29
N HIS A 60 7.01 -7.59 3.92
CA HIS A 60 5.88 -7.95 4.76
C HIS A 60 5.44 -9.42 4.64
N LEU A 61 6.12 -10.26 3.85
CA LEU A 61 5.68 -11.65 3.58
C LEU A 61 5.53 -12.51 4.85
N THR A 62 6.25 -12.18 5.92
CA THR A 62 6.21 -12.91 7.20
C THR A 62 5.15 -12.37 8.18
N GLU A 63 4.41 -11.32 7.82
CA GLU A 63 3.46 -10.64 8.71
C GLU A 63 2.04 -11.23 8.68
N GLY A 64 1.83 -12.33 7.92
CA GLY A 64 0.59 -13.10 7.95
C GLY A 64 -0.57 -12.55 7.09
N TYR A 65 -0.30 -11.60 6.19
CA TYR A 65 -1.28 -11.17 5.18
C TYR A 65 -1.47 -12.25 4.11
N SER A 66 -2.69 -12.39 3.60
CA SER A 66 -2.99 -13.42 2.59
C SER A 66 -3.09 -12.88 1.17
N HIS A 67 -3.39 -11.60 1.02
CA HIS A 67 -3.62 -10.97 -0.27
C HIS A 67 -3.07 -9.55 -0.31
N PHE A 68 -2.76 -9.09 -1.52
CA PHE A 68 -2.33 -7.73 -1.77
C PHE A 68 -3.02 -7.10 -2.97
N LYS A 69 -3.05 -5.77 -2.98
CA LYS A 69 -3.33 -4.94 -4.14
C LYS A 69 -2.17 -4.00 -4.37
N TYR A 70 -1.96 -3.56 -5.61
CA TYR A 70 -0.90 -2.61 -5.92
C TYR A 70 -1.23 -1.67 -7.09
N SER A 71 -0.47 -0.58 -7.19
CA SER A 71 -0.42 0.28 -8.37
C SER A 71 0.95 0.95 -8.45
N TYR A 72 1.50 1.09 -9.65
CA TYR A 72 2.65 1.96 -9.87
C TYR A 72 2.28 3.43 -9.68
N ALA A 73 3.28 4.24 -9.34
CA ALA A 73 3.23 5.70 -9.32
C ALA A 73 4.31 6.25 -10.26
N GLY A 74 4.09 7.45 -10.80
CA GLY A 74 5.09 8.12 -11.63
C GLY A 74 6.27 8.64 -10.82
N THR A 75 6.04 9.01 -9.55
CA THR A 75 7.07 9.54 -8.65
C THR A 75 6.89 9.07 -7.19
N PRO A 76 7.95 9.11 -6.36
CA PRO A 76 7.85 8.89 -4.91
C PRO A 76 6.83 9.82 -4.23
N LYS A 77 6.77 11.08 -4.68
CA LYS A 77 5.81 12.08 -4.21
C LYS A 77 4.37 11.66 -4.45
N GLU A 78 4.05 11.21 -5.66
CA GLU A 78 2.71 10.69 -5.97
C GLU A 78 2.36 9.46 -5.12
N ALA A 79 3.34 8.57 -4.91
CA ALA A 79 3.17 7.41 -4.05
C ALA A 79 2.89 7.83 -2.59
N PHE A 80 3.61 8.83 -2.06
CA PHE A 80 3.39 9.38 -0.73
C PHE A 80 1.98 10.00 -0.57
N VAL A 81 1.58 10.85 -1.50
CA VAL A 81 0.26 11.50 -1.49
C VAL A 81 -0.85 10.44 -1.48
N LYS A 82 -0.72 9.40 -2.32
CA LYS A 82 -1.69 8.30 -2.39
C LYS A 82 -1.68 7.43 -1.13
N GLU A 83 -0.51 7.14 -0.56
CA GLU A 83 -0.40 6.38 0.69
C GLU A 83 -1.09 7.12 1.84
N CYS A 84 -0.85 8.42 1.97
CA CYS A 84 -1.52 9.26 2.97
C CYS A 84 -3.03 9.22 2.82
N ALA A 85 -3.54 9.46 1.60
CA ALA A 85 -4.97 9.38 1.34
C ALA A 85 -5.55 8.01 1.74
N ASN A 86 -4.89 6.91 1.36
CA ASN A 86 -5.32 5.56 1.76
C ASN A 86 -5.25 5.34 3.28
N TYR A 87 -4.20 5.83 3.94
CA TYR A 87 -4.05 5.68 5.39
C TYR A 87 -5.24 6.31 6.12
N HIS A 88 -5.60 7.54 5.75
CA HIS A 88 -6.76 8.24 6.33
C HIS A 88 -8.10 7.60 5.93
N ASP A 89 -8.30 7.29 4.65
CA ASP A 89 -9.53 6.70 4.13
C ASP A 89 -9.87 5.33 4.75
N PHE A 90 -8.84 4.54 5.10
CA PHE A 90 -9.00 3.20 5.67
C PHE A 90 -8.91 3.17 7.20
N GLY A 91 -8.92 4.34 7.84
CA GLY A 91 -9.12 4.48 9.28
C GLY A 91 -7.85 4.47 10.11
N GLU A 92 -6.73 4.91 9.51
CA GLU A 92 -5.50 5.28 10.21
C GLU A 92 -4.97 4.13 11.10
N ASP A 93 -4.28 4.46 12.19
CA ASP A 93 -3.77 3.50 13.18
C ASP A 93 -4.87 2.79 13.97
N LYS A 94 -6.10 3.31 13.94
CA LYS A 94 -7.27 2.72 14.63
C LYS A 94 -7.78 1.46 13.96
N LYS A 95 -7.63 1.35 12.63
CA LYS A 95 -8.12 0.21 11.84
C LYS A 95 -7.02 -0.50 11.06
N LEU A 96 -5.99 0.23 10.64
CA LEU A 96 -4.83 -0.36 9.97
C LEU A 96 -3.80 -0.84 10.98
N HIS A 97 -2.97 -1.76 10.52
CA HIS A 97 -1.78 -2.20 11.22
C HIS A 97 -0.66 -1.15 11.13
N ASN A 98 -0.77 -0.17 10.22
CA ASN A 98 0.10 1.01 10.16
C ASN A 98 0.04 1.81 11.47
N LYS A 99 1.05 1.66 12.33
CA LYS A 99 1.11 2.37 13.62
C LYS A 99 1.57 3.82 13.52
N ALA A 100 2.20 4.18 12.42
CA ALA A 100 2.64 5.54 12.15
C ALA A 100 2.03 6.04 10.85
N HIS A 101 1.76 7.35 10.81
CA HIS A 101 1.44 8.04 9.58
C HIS A 101 2.62 7.92 8.59
N PRO A 102 2.36 7.84 7.27
CA PRO A 102 3.40 7.85 6.25
C PRO A 102 4.42 8.97 6.46
N SER A 103 5.71 8.60 6.47
CA SER A 103 6.80 9.58 6.51
C SER A 103 7.01 10.19 5.13
N LYS A 104 7.39 11.47 5.07
CA LYS A 104 7.70 12.15 3.81
C LYS A 104 8.83 11.45 3.06
N PRO A 105 8.80 11.40 1.72
CA PRO A 105 10.00 11.08 0.95
C PRO A 105 11.06 12.16 1.19
N ILE A 106 12.32 11.88 0.83
CA ILE A 106 13.46 12.79 1.03
C ILE A 106 13.27 14.16 0.32
N GLU A 107 12.28 14.28 -0.58
CA GLU A 107 11.92 15.54 -1.22
C GLU A 107 11.28 16.55 -0.26
N ASP A 108 11.94 17.70 -0.11
CA ASP A 108 11.79 18.69 0.98
C ASP A 108 10.44 19.42 1.06
N ASN A 109 9.48 19.16 0.16
CA ASN A 109 8.22 19.93 0.07
C ASN A 109 6.96 19.06 -0.11
N CYS A 110 6.95 17.84 0.41
CA CYS A 110 5.77 16.97 0.34
C CYS A 110 4.98 16.98 1.65
N ASN A 111 3.84 17.68 1.69
CA ASN A 111 2.89 17.56 2.79
C ASN A 111 1.81 16.51 2.47
N CYS A 112 1.34 15.84 3.51
CA CYS A 112 0.17 14.98 3.48
C CYS A 112 -1.03 15.78 2.98
N PRO A 113 -1.76 15.28 1.98
CA PRO A 113 -2.92 15.97 1.42
C PRO A 113 -4.12 16.03 2.40
N VAL A 114 -4.06 15.31 3.52
CA VAL A 114 -5.16 15.21 4.50
C VAL A 114 -4.85 15.98 5.80
N CYS A 115 -3.75 15.67 6.50
CA CYS A 115 -3.39 16.38 7.74
C CYS A 115 -2.45 17.58 7.57
N ASN A 116 -1.90 17.81 6.37
CA ASN A 116 -0.88 18.83 6.11
C ASN A 116 0.36 18.77 7.03
N CYS A 117 0.49 17.64 7.71
CA CYS A 117 1.70 17.07 8.28
C CYS A 117 2.65 16.74 7.11
#